data_AF-A0A1G3QID9-F1
#
_entry.id   AF-A0A1G3QID9-F1
#
_cell.length_a   1.000
_cell.length_b   1.000
_cell.length_c   1.000
_cell.angle_alpha   90.00
_cell.angle_beta   90.00
_cell.angle_gamma   90.00
#
_symmetry.space_group_name_H-M   'P 1'
#
loop_
_entity.id
_entity.type
_entity.pdbx_description
1 polymer ?
#
loop_
_entity_poly.entity_id
_entity_poly.type
_entity_poly.pdbx_seq_one_letter_code
_entity_poly.pdbx_strand_id
1 'polypeptide(L)'
;MSDKKDTAADGKQAFEENPYNPDNRRPEDIVRLFYSRDVPIIPVVSKRGILIGVLKKEDIVTELSDIERVQKLRIDDFITRLAKKLTLDEILPYGSIKEFTVINLFGEEQGRWSRLQLFSASEAPEQSASAAGREADRQKEEQILEWMIYLILEHIPRALYAVNMQGMTIFYNSHFEDLYRRHYKKDVDIDFVEKAIKDPDANELLSGKKSDELMFYNRELGIHYEKIPLMSKRKKVGFLLYCSQETGGKGGSLIPGVDIRSKSLADVMEAVERLVLVDLLKDKKGLGAAAKSMKISQKSLAHKMKKHGIDWEK
;
A
#
# COMPACT_ATOMS: atom_id res chain seq x y z
N MET A 1 -34.86 -28.76 -31.02
CA MET A 1 -35.33 -28.22 -29.72
C MET A 1 -34.64 -28.96 -28.60
N SER A 2 -33.63 -28.35 -27.97
CA SER A 2 -33.42 -28.37 -26.51
C SER A 2 -32.29 -27.39 -26.20
N ASP A 3 -32.65 -26.34 -25.47
CA ASP A 3 -31.80 -25.23 -25.05
C ASP A 3 -30.63 -25.70 -24.18
N LYS A 4 -29.40 -25.32 -24.55
CA LYS A 4 -28.28 -25.21 -23.61
C LYS A 4 -28.26 -23.77 -23.12
N LYS A 5 -28.77 -23.56 -21.90
CA LYS A 5 -28.55 -22.34 -21.14
C LYS A 5 -27.06 -22.26 -20.77
N ASP A 6 -26.38 -21.28 -21.33
CA ASP A 6 -25.13 -20.77 -20.83
C ASP A 6 -25.37 -20.17 -19.43
N THR A 7 -25.01 -20.92 -18.39
CA THR A 7 -24.79 -20.35 -17.07
C THR A 7 -23.48 -19.57 -17.11
N ALA A 8 -23.61 -18.25 -17.05
CA ALA A 8 -22.51 -17.31 -16.83
C ALA A 8 -21.63 -17.80 -15.66
N ALA A 9 -20.34 -17.95 -15.93
CA ALA A 9 -19.33 -18.08 -14.89
C ALA A 9 -19.36 -16.78 -14.08
N ASP A 10 -19.84 -16.88 -12.84
CA ASP A 10 -19.75 -15.82 -11.85
C ASP A 10 -18.25 -15.56 -11.64
N GLY A 11 -17.74 -14.52 -12.29
CA GLY A 11 -16.33 -14.13 -12.37
C GLY A 11 -15.79 -13.56 -11.06
N LYS A 12 -16.19 -14.13 -9.93
CA LYS A 12 -15.53 -13.93 -8.66
C LYS A 12 -14.50 -15.03 -8.55
N GLN A 13 -13.28 -14.75 -9.01
CA GLN A 13 -12.14 -15.53 -8.58
C GLN A 13 -11.95 -15.21 -7.10
N ALA A 14 -12.67 -15.94 -6.24
CA ALA A 14 -12.32 -16.01 -4.84
C ALA A 14 -10.89 -16.56 -4.81
N PHE A 15 -9.92 -15.68 -4.57
CA PHE A 15 -8.61 -16.13 -4.13
C PHE A 15 -8.85 -16.81 -2.78
N GLU A 16 -9.06 -18.12 -2.83
CA GLU A 16 -9.31 -18.97 -1.67
C GLU A 16 -8.05 -19.25 -0.86
N GLU A 17 -6.92 -18.61 -1.19
CA GLU A 17 -5.68 -18.77 -0.46
C GLU A 17 -5.17 -17.43 0.07
N ASN A 18 -5.38 -17.24 1.36
CA ASN A 18 -4.55 -16.36 2.17
C ASN A 18 -3.07 -16.78 1.98
N PRO A 19 -2.18 -15.93 1.43
CA PRO A 19 -0.76 -16.27 1.32
C PRO A 19 -0.07 -16.39 2.70
N TYR A 20 -0.71 -15.85 3.75
CA TYR A 20 -0.38 -16.02 5.15
C TYR A 20 -1.36 -16.95 5.84
N ASN A 21 -1.76 -18.02 5.16
CA ASN A 21 -2.49 -19.09 5.84
C ASN A 21 -1.54 -19.66 6.92
N PRO A 22 -1.79 -19.45 8.23
CA PRO A 22 -1.02 -20.13 9.26
C PRO A 22 -1.15 -21.66 9.15
N ASP A 23 -2.10 -22.16 8.35
CA ASP A 23 -2.27 -23.57 8.01
C ASP A 23 -1.39 -24.03 6.82
N ASN A 24 -0.68 -23.14 6.10
CA ASN A 24 0.20 -23.53 4.99
C ASN A 24 1.54 -24.12 5.46
N ARG A 25 2.05 -23.68 6.62
CA ARG A 25 3.21 -24.30 7.25
C ARG A 25 2.77 -25.02 8.49
N ARG A 26 3.05 -26.32 8.53
CA ARG A 26 2.74 -27.13 9.69
C ARG A 26 3.96 -27.21 10.60
N PRO A 27 3.79 -27.48 11.91
CA PRO A 27 4.91 -27.67 12.83
C PRO A 27 6.01 -28.63 12.32
N GLU A 28 5.66 -29.62 11.50
CA GLU A 28 6.61 -30.55 10.86
C GLU A 28 7.57 -29.85 9.89
N ASP A 29 7.16 -28.74 9.27
CA ASP A 29 8.00 -27.98 8.34
C ASP A 29 9.16 -27.28 9.07
N ILE A 30 8.99 -26.97 10.36
CA ILE A 30 10.08 -26.42 11.19
C ILE A 30 11.18 -27.45 11.42
N VAL A 31 10.82 -28.72 11.61
CA VAL A 31 11.80 -29.81 11.72
C VAL A 31 12.64 -29.96 10.46
N ARG A 32 12.00 -29.81 9.29
CA ARG A 32 12.72 -29.85 8.01
C ARG A 32 13.77 -28.73 7.91
N LEU A 33 13.54 -27.57 8.54
CA LEU A 33 14.55 -26.51 8.60
C LEU A 33 15.79 -26.94 9.41
N PHE A 34 15.60 -27.59 10.56
CA PHE A 34 16.73 -28.10 11.36
C PHE A 34 17.58 -29.13 10.60
N TYR A 35 16.93 -30.03 9.86
CA TYR A 35 17.65 -31.05 9.06
C TYR A 35 18.29 -30.49 7.79
N SER A 36 17.60 -29.61 7.06
CA SER A 36 18.12 -29.04 5.82
C SER A 36 19.29 -28.08 6.04
N ARG A 37 19.32 -27.41 7.18
CA ARG A 37 20.40 -26.47 7.53
C ARG A 37 21.49 -27.08 8.41
N ASP A 38 21.29 -28.31 8.88
CA ASP A 38 22.16 -29.01 9.83
C ASP A 38 22.54 -28.14 11.04
N VAL A 39 21.52 -27.55 11.68
CA VAL A 39 21.70 -26.67 12.84
C VAL A 39 21.07 -27.28 14.09
N PRO A 40 21.64 -27.05 15.29
CA PRO A 40 21.05 -27.49 16.55
C PRO A 40 20.01 -26.49 17.09
N ILE A 41 20.10 -25.22 16.68
CA ILE A 41 19.22 -24.14 17.11
C ILE A 41 18.79 -23.26 15.95
N ILE A 42 17.60 -22.67 16.06
CA ILE A 42 17.08 -21.65 15.13
C ILE A 42 16.57 -20.46 15.95
N PRO A 43 17.16 -19.25 15.79
CA PRO A 43 16.65 -18.05 16.42
C PRO A 43 15.33 -17.60 15.78
N VAL A 44 14.39 -17.17 16.61
CA VAL A 44 13.09 -16.63 16.22
C VAL A 44 13.13 -15.13 16.42
N VAL A 45 12.86 -14.38 15.36
CA VAL A 45 13.01 -12.93 15.32
C VAL A 45 11.72 -12.24 14.88
N SER A 46 11.51 -11.02 15.37
CA SER A 46 10.42 -10.17 14.90
C SER A 46 10.75 -9.55 13.54
N LYS A 47 9.74 -8.99 12.84
CA LYS A 47 9.95 -8.21 11.61
C LYS A 47 10.93 -7.03 11.78
N ARG A 48 11.15 -6.56 13.01
CA ARG A 48 12.11 -5.49 13.33
C ARG A 48 13.52 -6.00 13.69
N GLY A 49 13.77 -7.31 13.55
CA GLY A 49 15.04 -7.92 13.87
C GLY A 49 15.30 -8.06 15.37
N ILE A 50 14.26 -8.15 16.20
CA ILE A 50 14.39 -8.36 17.66
C ILE A 50 14.31 -9.87 17.93
N LEU A 51 15.23 -10.40 18.73
CA LEU A 51 15.19 -11.81 19.16
C LEU A 51 14.00 -12.06 20.10
N ILE A 52 13.09 -12.91 19.68
CA ILE A 52 11.93 -13.36 20.46
C ILE A 52 12.32 -14.53 21.35
N GLY A 53 13.07 -15.48 20.80
CA GLY A 53 13.57 -16.67 21.49
C GLY A 53 14.39 -17.55 20.56
N VAL A 54 14.81 -18.71 21.05
CA VAL A 54 15.58 -19.70 20.31
C VAL A 54 14.86 -21.04 20.37
N LEU A 55 14.63 -21.65 19.22
CA LEU A 55 14.14 -23.02 19.12
C LEU A 55 15.33 -23.98 19.17
N LYS A 56 15.24 -25.01 20.01
CA LYS A 56 16.19 -26.11 20.05
C LYS A 56 15.62 -27.30 19.29
N LYS A 57 16.45 -27.98 18.50
CA LYS A 57 16.05 -29.18 17.74
C LYS A 57 15.41 -30.24 18.64
N GLU A 58 15.98 -30.45 19.83
CA GLU A 58 15.52 -31.43 20.81
C GLU A 58 14.09 -31.13 21.33
N ASP A 59 13.81 -29.87 21.65
CA ASP A 59 12.49 -29.42 22.13
C ASP A 59 11.41 -29.65 21.05
N ILE A 60 11.76 -29.36 19.80
CA ILE A 60 10.88 -29.54 18.64
C ILE A 60 10.58 -31.02 18.38
N VAL A 61 11.62 -31.88 18.37
CA VAL A 61 11.47 -33.33 18.17
C VAL A 61 10.65 -33.96 19.29
N THR A 62 10.84 -33.50 20.53
CA THR A 62 10.07 -33.96 21.68
C THR A 62 8.60 -33.59 21.53
N GLU A 63 8.29 -32.34 21.16
CA GLU A 63 6.89 -31.90 20.99
C GLU A 63 6.20 -32.62 19.82
N LEU A 64 6.90 -32.87 18.72
CA LEU A 64 6.38 -33.59 17.55
C LEU A 64 6.22 -35.10 17.74
N SER A 65 6.73 -35.64 18.85
CA SER A 65 6.47 -37.05 19.21
C SER A 65 5.00 -37.27 19.58
N ASP A 66 4.27 -36.22 19.97
CA ASP A 66 2.82 -36.23 20.19
C ASP A 66 2.07 -35.69 18.96
N ILE A 67 2.01 -36.52 17.92
CA ILE A 67 1.49 -36.16 16.59
C ILE A 67 0.02 -35.70 16.66
N GLU A 68 -0.81 -36.32 17.52
CA GLU A 68 -2.23 -35.99 17.64
C GLU A 68 -2.47 -34.58 18.20
N ARG A 69 -1.61 -34.15 19.13
CA ARG A 69 -1.66 -32.80 19.69
C ARG A 69 -1.16 -31.76 18.68
N VAL A 70 -0.07 -32.07 17.97
CA VAL A 70 0.57 -31.12 17.08
C VAL A 70 -0.23 -30.87 15.80
N GLN A 71 -0.96 -31.86 15.29
CA GLN A 71 -1.87 -31.68 14.15
C GLN A 71 -2.97 -30.63 14.38
N LYS A 72 -3.29 -30.33 15.63
CA LYS A 72 -4.33 -29.35 16.00
C LYS A 72 -3.76 -27.97 16.35
N LEU A 73 -2.43 -27.84 16.44
CA LEU A 73 -1.77 -26.61 16.82
C LEU A 73 -1.46 -25.77 15.58
N ARG A 74 -1.76 -24.48 15.67
CA ARG A 74 -1.28 -23.51 14.69
C ARG A 74 0.21 -23.30 14.86
N ILE A 75 0.89 -22.96 13.77
CA ILE A 75 2.34 -22.80 13.76
C ILE A 75 2.83 -21.68 14.69
N ASP A 76 2.07 -20.59 14.81
CA ASP A 76 2.37 -19.46 15.68
C ASP A 76 2.29 -19.86 17.17
N ASP A 77 1.26 -20.60 17.54
CA ASP A 77 1.12 -21.15 18.90
C ASP A 77 2.26 -22.13 19.22
N PHE A 78 2.61 -22.98 18.26
CA PHE A 78 3.69 -23.97 18.40
C PHE A 78 5.05 -23.29 18.60
N ILE A 79 5.42 -22.33 17.75
CA ILE A 79 6.69 -21.60 17.86
C ILE A 79 6.72 -20.76 19.13
N THR A 80 5.63 -20.06 19.46
CA THR A 80 5.57 -19.21 20.67
C THR A 80 5.78 -20.04 21.94
N ARG A 81 5.26 -21.27 22.00
CA ARG A 81 5.42 -22.16 23.15
C ARG A 81 6.84 -22.71 23.29
N LEU A 82 7.53 -23.00 22.18
CA LEU A 82 8.84 -23.66 22.18
C LEU A 82 10.02 -22.69 22.11
N ALA A 83 9.82 -21.46 21.62
CA ALA A 83 10.87 -20.45 21.54
C ALA A 83 11.22 -19.94 22.95
N LYS A 84 12.32 -20.46 23.51
CA LYS A 84 12.80 -20.08 24.84
C LYS A 84 13.84 -18.98 24.73
N LYS A 85 13.81 -18.05 25.67
CA LYS A 85 14.89 -17.09 25.84
C LYS A 85 16.06 -17.82 26.48
N LEU A 86 17.19 -17.82 25.80
CA LEU A 86 18.42 -18.40 26.31
C LEU A 86 19.34 -17.28 26.77
N THR A 87 20.01 -17.47 27.89
CA THR A 87 21.08 -16.57 28.34
C THR A 87 22.30 -16.69 27.42
N LEU A 88 23.23 -15.74 27.53
CA LEU A 88 24.48 -15.81 26.79
C LEU A 88 25.20 -17.14 27.06
N ASP A 89 25.30 -17.56 28.33
CA ASP A 89 25.95 -18.81 28.73
C ASP A 89 25.31 -20.04 28.09
N GLU A 90 23.99 -20.05 27.92
CA GLU A 90 23.26 -21.12 27.24
C GLU A 90 23.45 -21.12 25.72
N ILE A 91 23.81 -19.97 25.14
CA ILE A 91 24.04 -19.81 23.70
C ILE A 91 25.53 -20.03 23.33
N LEU A 92 26.47 -19.77 24.25
CA LEU A 92 27.91 -19.93 24.03
C LEU A 92 28.32 -21.31 23.43
N PRO A 93 27.72 -22.45 23.81
CA PRO A 93 28.03 -23.75 23.20
C PRO A 93 27.83 -23.79 21.69
N TYR A 94 26.99 -22.91 21.13
CA TYR A 94 26.74 -22.80 19.69
C TYR A 94 27.68 -21.80 18.99
N GLY A 95 28.69 -21.24 19.68
CA GLY A 95 29.58 -20.21 19.12
C GLY A 95 30.48 -20.65 17.96
N SER A 96 30.57 -21.95 17.69
CA SER A 96 31.29 -22.52 16.55
C SER A 96 30.56 -22.30 15.22
N ILE A 97 29.24 -22.14 15.23
CA ILE A 97 28.45 -21.86 14.01
C ILE A 97 28.51 -20.36 13.69
N LYS A 98 28.90 -20.05 12.45
CA LYS A 98 29.17 -18.68 11.99
C LYS A 98 27.89 -17.90 11.71
N GLU A 99 26.89 -18.57 11.16
CA GLU A 99 25.63 -18.00 10.73
C GLU A 99 24.45 -18.90 11.13
N PHE A 100 23.37 -18.27 11.56
CA PHE A 100 22.11 -18.92 11.93
C PHE A 100 21.03 -18.47 10.98
N THR A 101 20.26 -19.42 10.45
CA THR A 101 19.01 -19.09 9.74
C THR A 101 18.00 -18.63 10.79
N VAL A 102 17.41 -17.45 10.58
CA VAL A 102 16.43 -16.88 11.50
C VAL A 102 15.03 -16.99 10.89
N ILE A 103 14.03 -17.23 11.74
CA ILE A 103 12.63 -17.35 11.31
C ILE A 103 11.73 -16.38 12.07
N ASN A 104 10.53 -16.10 11.54
CA ASN A 104 9.48 -15.42 12.29
C ASN A 104 8.57 -16.42 13.03
N LEU A 105 7.55 -15.91 13.73
CA LEU A 105 6.55 -16.72 14.45
C LEU A 105 5.70 -17.62 13.54
N PHE A 106 5.70 -17.39 12.23
CA PHE A 106 4.97 -18.21 11.25
C PHE A 106 5.87 -19.27 10.60
N GLY A 107 7.12 -19.40 11.06
CA GLY A 107 8.06 -20.37 10.52
C GLY A 107 8.71 -19.97 9.20
N GLU A 108 8.57 -18.72 8.78
CA GLU A 108 9.16 -18.21 7.53
C GLU A 108 10.59 -17.72 7.76
N GLU A 109 11.51 -18.11 6.89
CA GLU A 109 12.90 -17.64 6.93
C GLU A 109 12.97 -16.12 6.73
N GLN A 110 13.62 -15.41 7.64
CA GLN A 110 13.82 -13.94 7.61
C GLN A 110 15.26 -13.56 7.21
N GLY A 111 16.06 -14.53 6.78
CA GLY A 111 17.46 -14.36 6.41
C GLY A 111 18.41 -15.05 7.40
N ARG A 112 19.63 -14.51 7.52
CA ARG A 112 20.70 -15.07 8.35
C ARG A 112 21.25 -14.05 9.34
N TRP A 113 21.55 -14.51 10.54
CA TRP A 113 22.27 -13.75 11.56
C TRP A 113 23.65 -14.34 11.77
N SER A 114 24.67 -13.47 11.90
CA SER A 114 25.98 -13.87 12.39
C SER A 114 25.91 -14.27 13.87
N ARG A 115 26.89 -15.06 14.32
CA ARG A 115 27.04 -15.40 15.76
C ARG A 115 27.07 -14.18 16.68
N LEU A 116 27.69 -13.08 16.24
CA LEU A 116 27.78 -11.84 17.03
C LEU A 116 26.40 -11.21 17.22
N GLN A 117 25.57 -11.20 16.17
CA GLN A 117 24.20 -10.69 16.25
C GLN A 117 23.34 -11.50 17.23
N LEU A 118 23.47 -12.84 17.21
CA LEU A 118 22.75 -13.69 18.16
C LEU A 118 23.20 -13.43 19.61
N PHE A 119 24.50 -13.33 19.85
CA PHE A 119 25.05 -13.11 21.20
C PHE A 119 24.61 -11.75 21.75
N SER A 120 24.78 -10.69 20.96
CA SER A 120 24.35 -9.34 21.36
C SER A 120 22.84 -9.26 21.61
N ALA A 121 22.03 -10.01 20.85
CA ALA A 121 20.59 -10.05 21.06
C ALA A 121 20.18 -10.84 22.32
N SER A 122 21.02 -11.77 22.79
CA SER A 122 20.79 -12.53 24.04
C SER A 122 21.16 -11.76 25.31
N GLU A 123 22.07 -10.78 25.21
CA GLU A 123 22.53 -9.94 26.33
C GLU A 123 21.62 -8.74 26.64
N ALA A 124 20.54 -8.51 25.87
CA ALA A 124 19.57 -7.43 26.10
C ALA A 124 18.17 -7.93 26.54
N PRO A 125 18.00 -8.60 27.70
CA PRO A 125 16.71 -9.19 28.09
C PRO A 125 15.65 -8.15 28.48
N GLU A 126 16.04 -6.99 29.04
CA GLU A 126 15.12 -6.09 29.75
C GLU A 126 14.10 -5.36 28.85
N GLN A 127 14.33 -5.30 27.54
CA GLN A 127 13.38 -4.68 26.60
C GLN A 127 12.42 -5.69 25.95
N SER A 128 12.50 -7.00 26.25
CA SER A 128 12.01 -8.04 25.33
C SER A 128 10.83 -8.89 25.81
N ALA A 129 10.40 -8.89 27.08
CA ALA A 129 9.36 -9.82 27.55
C ALA A 129 7.93 -9.26 27.42
N SER A 130 7.69 -8.08 28.00
CA SER A 130 6.41 -7.37 27.85
C SER A 130 6.27 -6.71 26.48
N ALA A 131 7.39 -6.36 25.84
CA ALA A 131 7.40 -5.79 24.51
C ALA A 131 7.19 -6.83 23.42
N ALA A 132 7.74 -8.05 23.51
CA ALA A 132 7.56 -9.05 22.45
C ALA A 132 6.14 -9.63 22.40
N GLY A 133 5.49 -9.86 23.56
CA GLY A 133 4.08 -10.28 23.60
C GLY A 133 3.15 -9.18 23.05
N ARG A 134 3.31 -7.94 23.54
CA ARG A 134 2.54 -6.79 23.03
C ARG A 134 2.83 -6.47 21.57
N GLU A 135 4.06 -6.70 21.10
CA GLU A 135 4.46 -6.49 19.72
C GLU A 135 3.97 -7.62 18.81
N ALA A 136 3.90 -8.87 19.29
CA ALA A 136 3.27 -9.97 18.56
C ALA A 136 1.76 -9.75 18.42
N ASP A 137 1.09 -9.35 19.50
CA ASP A 137 -0.33 -8.96 19.47
C ASP A 137 -0.54 -7.77 18.53
N ARG A 138 0.30 -6.74 18.63
CA ARG A 138 0.25 -5.57 17.75
C ARG A 138 0.53 -5.93 16.29
N GLN A 139 1.47 -6.83 16.01
CA GLN A 139 1.76 -7.29 14.65
C GLN A 139 0.59 -8.11 14.09
N LYS A 140 -0.06 -8.93 14.93
CA LYS A 140 -1.26 -9.66 14.56
C LYS A 140 -2.40 -8.69 14.27
N GLU A 141 -2.60 -7.68 15.11
CA GLU A 141 -3.58 -6.61 14.87
C GLU A 141 -3.26 -5.80 13.61
N GLU A 142 -2.01 -5.40 13.39
CA GLU A 142 -1.58 -4.67 12.20
C GLU A 142 -1.80 -5.50 10.92
N GLN A 143 -1.53 -6.81 10.95
CA GLN A 143 -1.79 -7.72 9.83
C GLN A 143 -3.28 -7.97 9.61
N ILE A 144 -4.06 -8.16 10.67
CA ILE A 144 -5.53 -8.26 10.58
C ILE A 144 -6.10 -6.99 9.97
N LEU A 145 -5.61 -5.82 10.38
CA LEU A 145 -6.01 -4.53 9.84
C LEU A 145 -5.62 -4.40 8.36
N GLU A 146 -4.39 -4.75 7.98
CA GLU A 146 -3.94 -4.77 6.58
C GLU A 146 -4.84 -5.66 5.72
N TRP A 147 -5.18 -6.84 6.21
CA TRP A 147 -6.07 -7.77 5.51
C TRP A 147 -7.52 -7.27 5.45
N MET A 148 -8.05 -6.71 6.54
CA MET A 148 -9.37 -6.08 6.54
C MET A 148 -9.42 -4.93 5.54
N ILE A 149 -8.37 -4.11 5.45
CA ILE A 149 -8.26 -3.05 4.45
C ILE A 149 -8.27 -3.65 3.03
N TYR A 150 -7.50 -4.71 2.78
CA TYR A 150 -7.49 -5.39 1.49
C TYR A 150 -8.88 -5.92 1.11
N LEU A 151 -9.55 -6.63 2.03
CA LEU A 151 -10.91 -7.13 1.82
C LEU A 151 -11.90 -6.00 1.55
N ILE A 152 -11.84 -4.92 2.33
CA ILE A 152 -12.72 -3.77 2.12
C ILE A 152 -12.47 -3.18 0.73
N LEU A 153 -11.22 -2.89 0.38
CA LEU A 153 -10.85 -2.29 -0.91
C LEU A 153 -11.22 -3.20 -2.10
N GLU A 154 -11.10 -4.51 -1.94
CA GLU A 154 -11.50 -5.49 -2.95
C GLU A 154 -13.02 -5.47 -3.20
N HIS A 155 -13.83 -5.32 -2.15
CA HIS A 155 -15.29 -5.31 -2.25
C HIS A 155 -15.89 -3.94 -2.60
N ILE A 156 -15.07 -2.88 -2.69
CA ILE A 156 -15.55 -1.60 -3.22
C ILE A 156 -15.84 -1.82 -4.71
N PRO A 157 -17.08 -1.60 -5.18
CA PRO A 157 -17.49 -1.88 -6.56
C PRO A 157 -17.01 -0.79 -7.55
N ARG A 158 -15.72 -0.47 -7.49
CA ARG A 158 -15.02 0.51 -8.32
C ARG A 158 -13.62 -0.01 -8.63
N ALA A 159 -13.09 0.32 -9.80
CA ALA A 159 -11.71 0.02 -10.14
C ALA A 159 -10.76 0.88 -9.31
N LEU A 160 -9.91 0.25 -8.50
CA LEU A 160 -8.98 0.91 -7.59
C LEU A 160 -7.54 0.64 -8.00
N TYR A 161 -6.72 1.68 -7.95
CA TYR A 161 -5.27 1.56 -8.10
C TYR A 161 -4.57 2.49 -7.11
N ALA A 162 -3.66 1.98 -6.28
CA ALA A 162 -2.95 2.76 -5.28
C ALA A 162 -1.46 2.84 -5.62
N VAL A 163 -0.90 4.04 -5.49
CA VAL A 163 0.53 4.29 -5.70
C VAL A 163 1.15 5.03 -4.51
N ASN A 164 2.43 4.82 -4.27
CA ASN A 164 3.20 5.58 -3.28
C ASN A 164 3.62 6.96 -3.83
N MET A 165 4.35 7.73 -3.02
CA MET A 165 4.86 9.05 -3.43
C MET A 165 5.80 9.02 -4.64
N GLN A 166 6.46 7.89 -4.88
CA GLN A 166 7.33 7.64 -6.03
C GLN A 166 6.56 7.14 -7.26
N GLY A 167 5.23 7.00 -7.16
CA GLY A 167 4.38 6.45 -8.20
C GLY A 167 4.49 4.93 -8.37
N MET A 168 5.12 4.23 -7.43
CA MET A 168 5.19 2.77 -7.42
C MET A 168 3.87 2.19 -6.91
N THR A 169 3.47 1.05 -7.45
CA THR A 169 2.22 0.37 -7.14
C THR A 169 2.23 -0.20 -5.73
N ILE A 170 1.19 0.11 -4.97
CA ILE A 170 0.94 -0.45 -3.63
C ILE A 170 -0.13 -1.53 -3.71
N PHE A 171 -1.19 -1.30 -4.48
CA PHE A 171 -2.38 -2.15 -4.53
C PHE A 171 -3.20 -1.85 -5.78
N TYR A 172 -3.94 -2.84 -6.28
CA TYR A 172 -5.08 -2.66 -7.17
C TYR A 172 -6.07 -3.81 -6.94
N ASN A 173 -7.36 -3.58 -7.21
CA ASN A 173 -8.39 -4.61 -7.00
C ASN A 173 -8.81 -5.31 -8.30
N SER A 174 -9.60 -6.39 -8.20
CA SER A 174 -10.11 -7.12 -9.38
C SER A 174 -10.89 -6.24 -10.35
N HIS A 175 -11.59 -5.22 -9.86
CA HIS A 175 -12.30 -4.28 -10.73
C HIS A 175 -11.35 -3.47 -11.63
N PHE A 176 -10.15 -3.14 -11.15
CA PHE A 176 -9.12 -2.53 -12.00
C PHE A 176 -8.54 -3.54 -12.99
N GLU A 177 -8.29 -4.77 -12.56
CA GLU A 177 -7.85 -5.84 -13.47
C GLU A 177 -8.85 -6.04 -14.61
N ASP A 178 -10.14 -6.12 -14.30
CA ASP A 178 -11.22 -6.24 -15.27
C ASP A 178 -11.24 -5.07 -16.24
N LEU A 179 -11.09 -3.84 -15.72
CA LEU A 179 -11.04 -2.63 -16.54
C LEU A 179 -9.85 -2.68 -17.50
N TYR A 180 -8.68 -3.08 -17.01
CA TYR A 180 -7.46 -3.21 -17.80
C TYR A 180 -7.58 -4.32 -18.86
N ARG A 181 -8.02 -5.51 -18.47
CA ARG A 181 -8.24 -6.66 -19.37
C ARG A 181 -9.27 -6.34 -20.44
N ARG A 182 -10.33 -5.60 -20.13
CA ARG A 182 -11.33 -5.17 -21.13
C ARG A 182 -10.69 -4.32 -22.23
N HIS A 183 -9.77 -3.43 -21.86
CA HIS A 183 -9.08 -2.53 -22.79
C HIS A 183 -7.94 -3.21 -23.55
N TYR A 184 -7.04 -3.91 -22.86
CA TYR A 184 -5.80 -4.44 -23.44
C TYR A 184 -5.82 -5.93 -23.77
N LYS A 185 -6.86 -6.68 -23.35
CA LYS A 185 -6.98 -8.14 -23.53
C LYS A 185 -5.79 -8.95 -22.98
N LYS A 186 -5.09 -8.41 -21.99
CA LYS A 186 -3.98 -9.04 -21.27
C LYS A 186 -4.05 -8.70 -19.78
N ASP A 187 -3.32 -9.44 -18.96
CA ASP A 187 -3.16 -9.15 -17.53
C ASP A 187 -2.47 -7.80 -17.28
N VAL A 188 -2.65 -7.28 -16.06
CA VAL A 188 -2.13 -5.97 -15.65
C VAL A 188 -0.61 -5.96 -15.74
N ASP A 189 -0.09 -5.06 -16.57
CA ASP A 189 1.33 -4.78 -16.70
C ASP A 189 1.71 -3.64 -15.76
N ILE A 190 2.21 -3.97 -14.57
CA ILE A 190 2.49 -3.01 -13.49
C ILE A 190 3.50 -1.96 -13.96
N ASP A 191 4.58 -2.37 -14.63
CA ASP A 191 5.62 -1.45 -15.10
C ASP A 191 5.07 -0.43 -16.11
N PHE A 192 4.17 -0.88 -16.98
CA PHE A 192 3.48 0.01 -17.91
C PHE A 192 2.55 0.99 -17.19
N VAL A 193 1.72 0.51 -16.27
CA VAL A 193 0.77 1.36 -15.53
C VAL A 193 1.50 2.40 -14.69
N GLU A 194 2.59 2.02 -14.02
CA GLU A 194 3.42 2.96 -13.27
C GLU A 194 4.03 4.05 -14.14
N LYS A 195 4.55 3.69 -15.32
CA LYS A 195 5.10 4.66 -16.27
C LYS A 195 4.02 5.64 -16.73
N ALA A 196 2.87 5.12 -17.14
CA ALA A 196 1.76 5.94 -17.60
C ALA A 196 1.23 6.89 -16.52
N ILE A 197 1.15 6.46 -15.25
CA ILE A 197 0.69 7.31 -14.14
C ILE A 197 1.74 8.37 -13.76
N LYS A 198 3.04 8.06 -13.88
CA LYS A 198 4.14 8.98 -13.57
C LYS A 198 4.33 10.04 -14.65
N ASP A 199 4.07 9.73 -15.90
CA ASP A 199 4.26 10.64 -17.03
C ASP A 199 3.24 11.80 -16.98
N PRO A 200 3.66 13.05 -16.71
CA PRO A 200 2.74 14.18 -16.69
C PRO A 200 2.06 14.43 -18.03
N ASP A 201 2.72 14.15 -19.15
CA ASP A 201 2.21 14.43 -20.50
C ASP A 201 1.10 13.43 -20.90
N ALA A 202 1.13 12.24 -20.30
CA ALA A 202 0.07 11.24 -20.44
C ALA A 202 -1.19 11.57 -19.62
N ASN A 203 -1.13 12.49 -18.65
CA ASN A 203 -2.18 12.72 -17.66
C ASN A 203 -2.81 14.12 -17.78
N GLU A 204 -3.96 14.18 -18.46
CA GLU A 204 -4.70 15.42 -18.68
C GLU A 204 -5.67 15.71 -17.54
N LEU A 205 -5.62 16.91 -16.96
CA LEU A 205 -6.57 17.33 -15.93
C LEU A 205 -7.90 17.79 -16.56
N LEU A 206 -8.99 17.20 -16.09
CA LEU A 206 -10.35 17.49 -16.49
C LEU A 206 -11.16 18.01 -15.30
N SER A 207 -12.07 18.94 -15.56
CA SER A 207 -13.09 19.34 -14.59
C SER A 207 -14.29 18.40 -14.73
N GLY A 208 -14.74 17.81 -13.62
CA GLY A 208 -15.90 16.94 -13.57
C GLY A 208 -17.22 17.69 -13.88
N LYS A 209 -18.30 16.93 -14.06
CA LYS A 209 -19.64 17.48 -14.37
C LYS A 209 -20.20 18.35 -13.21
N LYS A 210 -19.65 18.21 -12.00
CA LYS A 210 -19.91 19.07 -10.85
C LYS A 210 -18.66 19.94 -10.59
N SER A 211 -18.84 21.22 -10.29
CA SER A 211 -17.78 22.24 -10.28
C SER A 211 -16.66 22.04 -9.23
N ASP A 212 -16.68 20.95 -8.47
CA ASP A 212 -15.73 20.65 -7.38
C ASP A 212 -14.98 19.31 -7.57
N GLU A 213 -15.24 18.57 -8.65
CA GLU A 213 -14.59 17.26 -8.89
C GLU A 213 -13.45 17.42 -9.91
N LEU A 214 -12.21 17.16 -9.48
CA LEU A 214 -11.03 17.13 -10.35
C LEU A 214 -10.79 15.69 -10.81
N MET A 215 -10.92 15.46 -12.12
CA MET A 215 -10.65 14.16 -12.74
C MET A 215 -9.42 14.25 -13.62
N PHE A 216 -8.76 13.12 -13.84
CA PHE A 216 -7.65 13.00 -14.77
C PHE A 216 -8.03 12.03 -15.88
N TYR A 217 -7.57 12.29 -17.09
CA TYR A 217 -7.62 11.31 -18.18
C TYR A 217 -6.20 10.90 -18.53
N ASN A 218 -5.91 9.60 -18.40
CA ASN A 218 -4.65 9.05 -18.85
C ASN A 218 -4.78 8.57 -20.30
N ARG A 219 -4.04 9.21 -21.21
CA ARG A 219 -4.11 8.92 -22.66
C ARG A 219 -3.52 7.56 -23.01
N GLU A 220 -2.48 7.13 -22.30
CA GLU A 220 -1.83 5.85 -22.55
C GLU A 220 -2.71 4.68 -22.08
N LEU A 221 -3.27 4.81 -20.87
CA LEU A 221 -4.16 3.84 -20.22
C LEU A 221 -5.59 3.86 -20.77
N GLY A 222 -6.00 4.97 -21.38
CA GLY A 222 -7.37 5.18 -21.86
C GLY A 222 -8.40 5.27 -20.72
N ILE A 223 -8.00 5.68 -19.52
CA ILE A 223 -8.84 5.67 -18.32
C ILE A 223 -9.03 7.06 -17.75
N HIS A 224 -10.23 7.30 -17.19
CA HIS A 224 -10.47 8.44 -16.32
C HIS A 224 -10.18 8.02 -14.89
N TYR A 225 -9.58 8.90 -14.09
CA TYR A 225 -9.36 8.62 -12.69
C TYR A 225 -9.40 9.85 -11.78
N GLU A 226 -9.87 9.66 -10.55
CA GLU A 226 -9.77 10.65 -9.48
C GLU A 226 -8.55 10.35 -8.61
N LYS A 227 -7.84 11.38 -8.12
CA LYS A 227 -6.67 11.24 -7.23
C LYS A 227 -7.03 11.59 -5.80
N ILE A 228 -7.00 10.61 -4.90
CA ILE A 228 -7.23 10.82 -3.46
C ILE A 228 -5.91 10.64 -2.69
N PRO A 229 -5.46 11.62 -1.90
CA PRO A 229 -4.24 11.48 -1.12
C PRO A 229 -4.42 10.46 0.01
N LEU A 230 -3.51 9.48 0.07
CA LEU A 230 -3.41 8.55 1.20
C LEU A 230 -2.63 9.22 2.33
N MET A 231 -3.21 9.27 3.53
CA MET A 231 -2.67 9.97 4.69
C MET A 231 -2.30 8.99 5.80
N SER A 232 -1.05 9.02 6.26
CA SER A 232 -0.58 8.29 7.45
C SER A 232 0.01 9.27 8.45
N LYS A 233 -0.50 9.29 9.68
CA LYS A 233 -0.07 10.21 10.75
C LYS A 233 0.05 11.68 10.28
N ARG A 234 -0.96 12.14 9.51
CA ARG A 234 -1.03 13.48 8.88
C ARG A 234 0.02 13.75 7.79
N LYS A 235 0.80 12.77 7.36
CA LYS A 235 1.70 12.86 6.20
C LYS A 235 1.08 12.15 5.00
N LYS A 236 1.20 12.75 3.82
CA LYS A 236 0.82 12.11 2.56
C LYS A 236 1.84 11.02 2.23
N VAL A 237 1.36 9.80 2.01
CA VAL A 237 2.20 8.62 1.71
C VAL A 237 2.01 8.08 0.30
N GLY A 238 0.99 8.55 -0.41
CA GLY A 238 0.67 8.10 -1.75
C GLY A 238 -0.67 8.63 -2.23
N PHE A 239 -1.22 7.98 -3.23
CA PHE A 239 -2.53 8.28 -3.80
C PHE A 239 -3.32 6.99 -4.07
N LEU A 240 -4.61 7.03 -3.80
CA LEU A 240 -5.59 6.08 -4.29
C LEU A 240 -6.25 6.68 -5.53
N LEU A 241 -6.30 5.91 -6.61
CA LEU A 241 -6.89 6.27 -7.89
C LEU A 241 -8.21 5.53 -8.03
N TYR A 242 -9.29 6.28 -8.24
CA TYR A 242 -10.58 5.71 -8.64
C TYR A 242 -10.69 5.72 -10.15
N CYS A 243 -10.52 4.56 -10.78
CA CYS A 243 -10.50 4.44 -12.23
C CYS A 243 -11.91 4.17 -12.79
N SER A 244 -12.21 4.76 -13.94
CA SER A 244 -13.44 4.51 -14.67
C SER A 244 -13.21 4.60 -16.17
N GLN A 245 -13.99 3.82 -16.92
CA GLN A 245 -14.20 4.07 -18.34
C GLN A 245 -15.52 4.84 -18.44
N GLU A 246 -15.49 6.15 -18.69
CA GLU A 246 -16.72 6.83 -19.11
C GLU A 246 -17.14 6.27 -20.48
N THR A 247 -18.21 5.49 -20.50
CA THR A 247 -19.00 5.26 -21.70
C THR A 247 -19.77 6.53 -22.03
N GLY A 248 -19.24 7.34 -22.96
CA GLY A 248 -20.02 8.38 -23.63
C GLY A 248 -20.06 9.75 -22.94
N GLY A 249 -18.94 10.47 -23.00
CA GLY A 249 -18.91 11.91 -22.79
C GLY A 249 -17.78 12.50 -23.62
N LYS A 250 -18.12 13.19 -24.72
CA LYS A 250 -17.12 13.97 -25.48
C LYS A 250 -16.40 14.88 -24.49
N GLY A 251 -15.07 14.76 -24.41
CA GLY A 251 -14.21 15.72 -23.72
C GLY A 251 -14.55 17.13 -24.18
N GLY A 252 -15.29 17.84 -23.32
CA GLY A 252 -15.73 19.21 -23.52
C GLY A 252 -15.11 20.06 -22.42
N SER A 253 -14.11 20.86 -22.80
CA SER A 253 -13.52 21.92 -21.98
C SER A 253 -14.60 22.79 -21.36
N LEU A 254 -14.39 23.22 -20.11
CA LEU A 254 -15.06 24.40 -19.55
C LEU A 254 -14.08 25.24 -18.72
N ILE A 255 -13.04 25.78 -19.38
CA ILE A 255 -12.63 27.17 -19.09
C ILE A 255 -13.31 28.02 -20.18
N PRO A 256 -14.34 28.82 -19.85
CA PRO A 256 -15.00 29.66 -20.84
C PRO A 256 -13.97 30.56 -21.56
N GLY A 257 -13.88 30.43 -22.89
CA GLY A 257 -13.06 31.30 -23.74
C GLY A 257 -11.58 30.95 -23.88
N VAL A 258 -11.10 29.81 -23.36
CA VAL A 258 -9.71 29.38 -23.53
C VAL A 258 -9.64 28.05 -24.26
N ASP A 259 -9.16 28.08 -25.51
CA ASP A 259 -8.76 26.87 -26.21
C ASP A 259 -7.46 26.35 -25.59
N ILE A 260 -7.57 25.23 -24.87
CA ILE A 260 -6.51 24.59 -24.10
C ILE A 260 -5.79 23.50 -24.90
N ARG A 261 -6.23 23.19 -26.13
CA ARG A 261 -5.75 22.04 -26.92
C ARG A 261 -4.29 22.16 -27.37
N SER A 262 -3.68 23.34 -27.31
CA SER A 262 -2.32 23.60 -27.78
C SER A 262 -1.46 24.39 -26.78
N LYS A 263 -1.84 24.42 -25.50
CA LYS A 263 -1.20 25.27 -24.49
C LYS A 263 -0.46 24.43 -23.45
N SER A 264 0.68 24.93 -22.97
CA SER A 264 1.45 24.27 -21.91
C SER A 264 0.69 24.33 -20.59
N LEU A 265 1.00 23.43 -19.64
CA LEU A 265 0.39 23.45 -18.31
C LEU A 265 0.58 24.81 -17.61
N ALA A 266 1.71 25.49 -17.83
CA ALA A 266 1.96 26.83 -17.30
C ALA A 266 0.95 27.84 -17.85
N ASP A 267 0.69 27.81 -19.16
CA ASP A 267 -0.29 28.70 -19.82
C ASP A 267 -1.73 28.41 -19.36
N VAL A 268 -2.05 27.14 -19.12
CA VAL A 268 -3.36 26.72 -18.58
C VAL A 268 -3.51 27.20 -17.14
N MET A 269 -2.47 27.06 -16.30
CA MET A 269 -2.50 27.57 -14.93
C MET A 269 -2.62 29.09 -14.87
N GLU A 270 -1.96 29.83 -15.76
CA GLU A 270 -2.11 31.28 -15.84
C GLU A 270 -3.52 31.69 -16.27
N ALA A 271 -4.13 30.98 -17.21
CA ALA A 271 -5.51 31.21 -17.63
C ALA A 271 -6.52 30.92 -16.51
N VAL A 272 -6.33 29.83 -15.76
CA VAL A 272 -7.16 29.48 -14.59
C VAL A 272 -6.98 30.51 -13.47
N GLU A 273 -5.74 30.90 -13.17
CA GLU A 273 -5.46 31.91 -12.14
C GLU A 273 -6.13 33.24 -12.47
N ARG A 274 -6.06 33.69 -13.74
CA ARG A 274 -6.75 34.89 -14.19
C ARG A 274 -8.26 34.78 -14.03
N LEU A 275 -8.87 33.64 -14.40
CA LEU A 275 -10.32 33.44 -14.31
C LEU A 275 -10.81 33.49 -12.86
N VAL A 276 -10.13 32.75 -11.96
CA VAL A 276 -10.43 32.74 -10.53
C VAL A 276 -10.32 34.13 -9.92
N LEU A 277 -9.31 34.91 -10.32
CA LEU A 277 -9.15 36.29 -9.87
C LEU A 277 -10.29 37.19 -10.35
N VAL A 278 -10.71 37.08 -11.62
CA VAL A 278 -11.82 37.88 -12.17
C VAL A 278 -13.14 37.55 -11.48
N ASP A 279 -13.44 36.26 -11.25
CA ASP A 279 -14.69 35.85 -10.61
C ASP A 279 -14.73 36.27 -9.13
N LEU A 280 -13.62 36.11 -8.39
CA LEU A 280 -13.51 36.59 -7.01
C LEU A 280 -13.69 38.10 -6.89
N LEU A 281 -13.20 38.86 -7.88
CA LEU A 281 -13.36 40.30 -7.92
C LEU A 281 -14.80 40.70 -8.28
N LYS A 282 -15.47 39.99 -9.20
CA LYS A 282 -16.89 40.22 -9.51
C LYS A 282 -17.81 39.93 -8.32
N ASP A 283 -17.54 38.85 -7.58
CA ASP A 283 -18.38 38.41 -6.46
C ASP A 283 -18.15 39.23 -5.17
N LYS A 284 -16.99 39.87 -5.02
CA LYS A 284 -16.64 40.64 -3.83
C LYS A 284 -16.58 42.13 -4.16
N LYS A 285 -17.33 42.94 -3.42
CA LYS A 285 -17.37 44.42 -3.53
C LYS A 285 -16.08 45.09 -3.02
N GLY A 286 -14.92 44.72 -3.56
CA GLY A 286 -13.64 45.41 -3.37
C GLY A 286 -12.43 44.52 -3.16
N LEU A 287 -11.27 45.03 -3.61
CA LEU A 287 -9.93 44.44 -3.49
C LEU A 287 -9.59 43.92 -2.08
N GLY A 288 -10.02 44.64 -1.03
CA GLY A 288 -9.75 44.23 0.34
C GLY A 288 -10.48 42.96 0.76
N ALA A 289 -11.73 42.78 0.32
CA ALA A 289 -12.53 41.60 0.60
C ALA A 289 -12.02 40.38 -0.19
N ALA A 290 -11.65 40.58 -1.46
CA ALA A 290 -11.05 39.54 -2.28
C ALA A 290 -9.70 39.06 -1.71
N ALA A 291 -8.80 39.98 -1.32
CA ALA A 291 -7.51 39.67 -0.73
C ALA A 291 -7.65 38.87 0.57
N LYS A 292 -8.60 39.26 1.44
CA LYS A 292 -8.90 38.55 2.68
C LYS A 292 -9.41 37.13 2.44
N SER A 293 -10.26 36.93 1.42
CA SER A 293 -10.79 35.61 1.06
C SER A 293 -9.70 34.66 0.54
N MET A 294 -8.75 35.22 -0.23
CA MET A 294 -7.58 34.47 -0.73
C MET A 294 -6.46 34.32 0.31
N LYS A 295 -6.60 34.91 1.50
CA LYS A 295 -5.57 34.93 2.56
C LYS A 295 -4.22 35.49 2.08
N ILE A 296 -4.25 36.49 1.19
CA ILE A 296 -3.07 37.19 0.69
C ILE A 296 -3.14 38.70 1.01
N SER A 297 -2.01 39.38 0.97
CA SER A 297 -1.99 40.84 1.13
C SER A 297 -2.60 41.53 -0.11
N GLN A 298 -3.21 42.71 0.10
CA GLN A 298 -3.74 43.52 -1.01
C GLN A 298 -2.65 43.86 -2.04
N LYS A 299 -1.41 44.08 -1.59
CA LYS A 299 -0.26 44.32 -2.46
C LYS A 299 0.08 43.11 -3.34
N SER A 300 -0.03 41.89 -2.79
CA SER A 300 0.18 40.65 -3.53
C SER A 300 -0.94 40.40 -4.55
N LEU A 301 -2.20 40.67 -4.16
CA LEU A 301 -3.35 40.62 -5.08
C LEU A 301 -3.19 41.63 -6.23
N ALA A 302 -2.82 42.87 -5.93
CA ALA A 302 -2.58 43.91 -6.94
C ALA A 302 -1.44 43.53 -7.91
N HIS A 303 -0.38 42.90 -7.40
CA HIS A 303 0.71 42.40 -8.25
C HIS A 303 0.23 41.29 -9.20
N LYS A 304 -0.57 40.34 -8.70
CA LYS A 304 -1.19 39.28 -9.52
C LYS A 304 -2.16 39.83 -10.55
N MET A 305 -2.97 40.83 -10.22
CA MET A 305 -3.86 41.51 -11.17
C MET A 305 -3.08 42.22 -12.27
N LYS A 306 -1.99 42.92 -11.91
CA LYS A 306 -1.11 43.56 -12.88
C LYS A 306 -0.42 42.55 -13.79
N LYS A 307 0.04 41.41 -13.24
CA LYS A 307 0.63 40.30 -14.02
C LYS A 307 -0.34 39.81 -15.09
N HIS A 308 -1.62 39.69 -14.73
CA HIS A 308 -2.66 39.14 -15.61
C HIS A 308 -3.44 40.18 -16.42
N GLY A 309 -3.05 41.46 -16.37
CA GLY A 309 -3.71 42.55 -17.09
C GLY A 309 -5.19 42.72 -16.71
N ILE A 310 -5.50 42.55 -15.41
CA ILE A 310 -6.86 42.73 -14.87
C ILE A 310 -6.97 44.17 -14.35
N ASP A 311 -7.67 45.02 -15.09
CA ASP A 311 -8.04 46.35 -14.63
C ASP A 311 -9.34 46.28 -13.83
N TRP A 312 -9.28 46.76 -12.59
CA TRP A 312 -10.44 46.87 -11.70
C TRP A 312 -10.87 48.33 -11.67
N GLU A 313 -11.88 48.67 -12.47
CA GLU A 313 -12.59 49.95 -12.34
C GLU A 313 -13.46 49.92 -11.08
N LYS A 314 -13.48 51.05 -10.37
CA LYS A 314 -14.17 51.21 -9.08
C LYS A 314 -15.68 51.21 -9.20
#